data_AF-A0A524I4C4-F1
#
_entry.id   AF-A0A524I4C4-F1
#
_cell.length_a   1.000
_cell.length_b   1.000
_cell.length_c   1.000
_cell.angle_alpha   90.00
_cell.angle_beta   90.00
_cell.angle_gamma   90.00
#
_symmetry.space_group_name_H-M   'P 1'
#
loop_
_entity.id
_entity.type
_entity.pdbx_description
1 polymer ?
#
loop_
_entity_poly.entity_id
_entity_poly.type
_entity_poly.pdbx_seq_one_letter_code
_entity_poly.pdbx_strand_id
1 'polypeptide(L)' 'MELSLLPEHSHCLNCDEPVDEGQEYCSEECKAEMKGEERKERNRNVFMFAIVAVVLIAITLLMSFG' A
#
# COMPACT_ATOMS: atom_id res chain seq x y z
N MET A 1 13.69 4.35 -42.54
CA MET A 1 13.42 4.42 -41.09
C MET A 1 13.07 3.02 -40.66
N GLU A 2 14.06 2.30 -40.16
CA GLU A 2 13.88 0.96 -39.60
C GLU A 2 13.11 1.14 -38.29
N LEU A 3 11.83 0.76 -38.31
CA LEU A 3 11.01 0.73 -37.12
C LEU A 3 11.45 -0.50 -36.33
N SER A 4 12.38 -0.28 -35.41
CA SER A 4 12.85 -1.29 -34.47
C SER A 4 11.66 -1.79 -33.66
N LEU A 5 11.08 -2.91 -34.08
CA LEU A 5 10.15 -3.73 -33.30
C LEU A 5 10.94 -4.32 -32.12
N LEU A 6 11.28 -3.49 -31.13
CA LEU A 6 11.57 -4.01 -29.81
C LEU A 6 10.25 -4.57 -29.31
N PRO A 7 10.18 -5.87 -28.95
CA PRO A 7 8.96 -6.43 -28.36
C PRO A 7 8.55 -5.56 -27.17
N GLU A 8 7.25 -5.29 -27.09
CA GLU A 8 6.64 -4.50 -26.04
C GLU A 8 6.85 -5.26 -24.72
N HIS A 9 7.95 -4.99 -24.04
CA HIS A 9 8.21 -5.55 -22.72
C HIS A 9 7.53 -4.64 -21.72
N SER A 10 6.58 -5.21 -20.97
CA SER A 10 6.06 -4.55 -19.79
C SER A 10 7.11 -4.68 -18.68
N HIS A 11 7.22 -3.65 -17.84
CA HIS A 11 8.00 -3.72 -16.60
C HIS A 11 7.05 -3.91 -15.42
N CYS A 12 7.48 -4.68 -14.42
CA CYS A 12 6.72 -4.81 -13.19
C CYS A 12 6.56 -3.45 -12.50
N LEU A 13 5.32 -3.09 -12.15
CA LEU A 13 5.02 -1.83 -11.46
C LEU A 13 5.65 -1.69 -10.07
N ASN A 14 6.20 -2.76 -9.50
CA ASN A 14 6.78 -2.79 -8.15
C ASN A 14 8.32 -2.83 -8.14
N CYS A 15 8.95 -3.56 -9.07
CA CYS A 15 10.40 -3.80 -9.06
C CYS A 15 11.11 -3.56 -10.40
N ASP A 16 10.38 -3.08 -11.42
CA ASP A 16 10.88 -2.80 -12.77
C ASP A 16 11.48 -4.01 -13.52
N GLU A 17 11.35 -5.22 -12.98
CA GLU A 17 11.75 -6.47 -13.65
C GLU A 17 10.94 -6.65 -14.96
N PRO A 18 11.57 -7.06 -16.08
CA PRO A 18 10.85 -7.33 -17.32
C PRO A 18 9.82 -8.44 -17.13
N VAL A 19 8.59 -8.19 -17.58
CA VAL A 19 7.46 -9.12 -17.53
C VAL A 19 6.85 -9.30 -18.91
N ASP A 20 6.17 -10.43 -19.11
CA ASP A 20 5.47 -10.69 -20.36
C ASP A 20 4.46 -9.60 -20.68
N GLU A 21 4.25 -9.37 -21.97
CA GLU A 21 3.21 -8.50 -22.50
C GLU A 21 1.84 -8.89 -21.94
N GLY A 22 1.25 -7.99 -21.15
CA GLY A 22 -0.03 -8.19 -20.46
C GLY A 22 0.05 -8.62 -18.99
N GLN A 23 1.24 -8.87 -18.44
CA GLN A 23 1.46 -9.03 -17.00
C GLN A 23 1.85 -7.68 -16.36
N GLU A 24 1.18 -7.32 -15.27
CA GLU A 24 1.43 -6.06 -14.53
C GLU A 24 2.50 -6.22 -13.43
N TYR A 25 2.75 -7.46 -12.99
CA TYR A 25 3.66 -7.79 -11.88
C TYR A 25 4.48 -9.04 -12.20
N CYS A 26 5.76 -9.07 -11.80
CA CYS A 26 6.66 -10.21 -12.08
C CYS A 26 6.36 -11.45 -11.22
N SER A 27 5.73 -11.24 -10.06
CA SER A 27 5.38 -12.30 -9.13
C SER A 27 4.14 -11.92 -8.33
N GLU A 28 3.44 -12.95 -7.82
CA GLU A 28 2.34 -12.74 -6.87
C GLU A 28 2.80 -12.03 -5.59
N GLU A 29 4.10 -12.04 -5.29
CA GLU A 29 4.72 -11.29 -4.18
C GLU A 29 4.68 -9.78 -4.46
N CYS A 30 5.12 -9.33 -5.64
CA CYS A 30 5.06 -7.92 -6.03
C CYS A 30 3.61 -7.40 -6.08
N LYS A 31 2.68 -8.25 -6.53
CA LYS A 31 1.24 -7.96 -6.52
C LYS A 31 0.68 -7.91 -5.11
N ALA A 32 1.16 -8.76 -4.21
CA ALA A 32 0.76 -8.81 -2.81
C ALA A 32 1.39 -7.68 -1.98
N GLU A 33 2.59 -7.22 -2.31
CA GLU A 33 3.21 -6.04 -1.68
C GLU A 33 2.42 -4.78 -2.03
N MET A 34 2.16 -4.52 -3.32
CA MET A 34 1.34 -3.38 -3.73
C MET A 34 -0.07 -3.41 -3.11
N LYS A 35 -0.75 -4.57 -3.11
CA LYS A 35 -2.04 -4.71 -2.40
C LYS A 35 -1.92 -4.67 -0.87
N GLY A 36 -0.78 -5.09 -0.35
CA GLY A 36 -0.47 -5.16 1.08
C GLY A 36 -0.18 -3.80 1.66
N GLU A 37 0.50 -2.93 0.92
CA GLU A 37 0.77 -1.54 1.28
C GLU A 37 -0.52 -0.74 1.39
N GLU A 38 -1.46 -0.88 0.46
CA GLU A 38 -2.79 -0.25 0.57
C GLU A 38 -3.54 -0.66 1.86
N ARG A 39 -3.38 -1.91 2.29
CA ARG A 39 -3.99 -2.42 3.52
C ARG A 39 -3.25 -1.97 4.77
N LYS A 40 -1.92 -1.87 4.71
CA LYS A 40 -1.05 -1.51 5.83
C LYS A 40 -1.13 -0.01 6.14
N GLU A 41 -1.28 0.84 5.13
CA GLU A 41 -1.50 2.28 5.33
C GLU A 41 -2.84 2.59 6.00
N ARG A 42 -3.94 1.93 5.57
CA ARG A 42 -5.24 2.09 6.22
C ARG A 42 -5.20 1.65 7.69
N ASN A 43 -4.53 0.56 7.99
CA ASN A 43 -4.44 0.06 9.36
C ASN A 43 -3.63 1.00 10.28
N ARG A 44 -2.60 1.67 9.75
CA ARG A 44 -1.77 2.61 10.52
C ARG A 44 -2.53 3.88 10.88
N ASN A 45 -3.33 4.42 9.96
CA ASN A 45 -4.19 5.56 10.26
C ASN A 45 -5.28 5.22 11.27
N VAL A 46 -5.98 4.10 11.11
CA VAL A 46 -7.02 3.66 12.05
C VAL A 46 -6.46 3.46 13.46
N PHE A 47 -5.25 2.87 13.57
CA PHE A 47 -4.58 2.68 14.85
C PHE A 47 -4.23 4.01 15.54
N MET A 48 -3.72 5.00 14.78
CA MET A 48 -3.43 6.33 15.32
C MET A 48 -4.70 7.03 15.82
N PHE A 49 -5.80 6.98 15.05
CA PHE A 49 -7.07 7.56 15.47
C PHE A 49 -7.65 6.85 16.70
N ALA A 50 -7.50 5.52 16.81
CA ALA A 50 -7.95 4.76 17.97
C ALA A 50 -7.21 5.19 19.25
N ILE A 51 -5.90 5.40 19.19
CA ILE A 51 -5.11 5.90 20.34
C ILE A 51 -5.59 7.28 20.76
N VAL A 52 -5.75 8.20 19.81
CA VAL A 52 -6.24 9.57 20.10
C VAL A 52 -7.62 9.53 20.76
N ALA A 53 -8.53 8.69 20.27
CA ALA A 53 -9.86 8.53 20.84
C ALA A 53 -9.82 8.02 22.29
N VAL A 54 -8.97 7.03 22.57
CA VAL A 54 -8.80 6.48 23.93
C VAL A 54 -8.26 7.53 24.89
N VAL A 55 -7.26 8.32 24.47
CA VAL A 55 -6.69 9.39 25.30
C VAL A 55 -7.74 10.46 25.61
N LEU A 56 -8.53 10.89 24.62
CA LEU A 56 -9.58 11.87 24.83
C LEU A 56 -10.65 11.38 25.80
N ILE A 57 -11.07 10.11 25.69
CA ILE A 57 -12.02 9.50 26.62
C ILE A 57 -11.44 9.43 28.04
N ALA A 58 -10.16 9.05 28.18
CA ALA A 58 -9.52 9.02 29.50
C ALA A 58 -9.48 10.40 30.16
N ILE A 59 -9.18 11.46 29.39
CA ILE A 59 -9.17 12.84 29.88
C ILE A 59 -10.57 13.29 30.28
N THR A 60 -11.59 13.04 29.46
CA THR A 60 -12.97 13.46 29.78
C THR A 60 -13.50 12.73 31.01
N LEU A 61 -13.18 11.45 31.18
CA LEU A 61 -13.53 10.70 32.38
C LEU A 61 -12.80 11.25 33.61
N LEU A 62 -11.49 11.52 33.52
CA LEU A 62 -10.73 12.14 34.61
C LEU A 62 -11.29 13.52 34.99
N MET A 63 -11.71 14.34 34.03
CA MET A 63 -12.30 15.66 34.31
C MET A 63 -13.74 15.58 34.81
N SER A 64 -14.49 14.53 34.47
CA SER A 64 -15.89 14.38 34.89
C SER A 64 -16.06 13.65 36.22
N PHE A 65 -15.08 12.84 36.63
CA PHE A 65 -15.12 12.04 37.86
C PHE A 65 -14.03 12.44 38.87
N GLY A 66 -13.23 13.46 38.57
CA GLY A 66 -12.21 14.06 39.45
C GLY A 66 -12.67 15.33 40.13
#